data_AF-A0A5S4EXC9-F1
#
_entry.id   AF-A0A5S4EXC9-F1
#
_cell.length_a   1.000
_cell.length_b   1.000
_cell.length_c   1.000
_cell.angle_alpha   90.00
_cell.angle_beta   90.00
_cell.angle_gamma   90.00
#
_symmetry.space_group_name_H-M   'P 1'
#
loop_
_entity.id
_entity.type
_entity.pdbx_description
1 polymer ?
#
loop_
_entity_poly.entity_id
_entity_poly.type
_entity_poly.pdbx_seq_one_letter_code
_entity_poly.pdbx_strand_id
1 'polypeptide(L)'
;MSVTPCGFARTPEKGLARLHWAGDDWAVDGRPADVPALRPLRGLEIEWPDAEVPELAELALDGLLRLAAAGIPLTADRAARWVPADLAALLTDRAWLGHAADGTARCLADLRREEHSIRLRRLAHPTPAPKISIVMSSKRPGLVGAALAQMERQRDVAAEVLLGLHGAAFEQVRAAVESCALPVKWVEAEASVPFGEVLNRAAALASGDYLAKWDDDDWYGPRHLADLAMALTYASADVVGTTAEFFYLEPLRATIRRTTFASGAGYPSEVWSDHVAGGTIMLSLAKFREIGGFPPISRAVDLEFLKAAQRAGTRIYRTHGLGYVLRRGLSAEHTWQLPLAHFLKVAANQWRGFRPSLLMEAA
;
A
#
# COMPACT_ATOMS: atom_id res chain seq x y z
N MET A 1 20.84 -9.86 -1.62
CA MET A 1 19.70 -9.11 -2.19
C MET A 1 18.59 -9.13 -1.16
N SER A 2 17.89 -8.01 -0.94
CA SER A 2 16.72 -8.01 -0.06
C SER A 2 15.67 -9.00 -0.59
N VAL A 3 15.07 -9.80 0.29
CA VAL A 3 13.95 -10.66 -0.09
C VAL A 3 12.77 -9.76 -0.43
N THR A 4 12.17 -9.97 -1.61
CA THR A 4 11.10 -9.13 -2.15
C THR A 4 9.83 -9.95 -2.39
N PRO A 5 8.63 -9.37 -2.14
CA PRO A 5 7.36 -9.96 -2.55
C PRO A 5 7.11 -9.87 -4.06
N CYS A 6 8.07 -9.36 -4.86
CA CYS A 6 7.91 -9.13 -6.29
C CYS A 6 7.39 -10.35 -7.06
N GLY A 7 6.17 -10.29 -7.57
CA GLY A 7 5.46 -11.37 -8.27
C GLY A 7 4.64 -12.28 -7.35
N PHE A 8 4.24 -11.77 -6.20
CA PHE A 8 3.18 -12.34 -5.36
C PHE A 8 1.97 -12.74 -6.23
N ALA A 9 1.53 -13.99 -6.09
CA ALA A 9 0.35 -14.49 -6.79
C ALA A 9 -0.90 -14.18 -5.97
N ARG A 10 -1.76 -13.28 -6.46
CA ARG A 10 -3.00 -12.89 -5.78
C ARG A 10 -3.97 -14.06 -5.62
N THR A 11 -4.19 -14.79 -6.72
CA THR A 11 -5.05 -15.97 -6.75
C THR A 11 -4.15 -17.21 -6.84
N PRO A 12 -4.04 -18.01 -5.76
CA PRO A 12 -3.25 -19.22 -5.77
C PRO A 12 -3.92 -20.33 -6.59
N GLU A 13 -3.12 -21.19 -7.21
CA GLU A 13 -3.58 -22.34 -8.01
C GLU A 13 -3.62 -23.65 -7.20
N LYS A 14 -2.91 -23.67 -6.07
CA LYS A 14 -2.74 -24.84 -5.20
C LYS A 14 -3.21 -24.52 -3.78
N GLY A 15 -3.50 -25.58 -3.03
CA GLY A 15 -3.89 -25.50 -1.62
C GLY A 15 -2.74 -25.10 -0.68
N LEU A 16 -2.89 -25.43 0.59
CA LEU A 16 -1.80 -25.35 1.57
C LEU A 16 -0.78 -26.46 1.30
N ALA A 17 0.48 -26.18 1.60
CA ALA A 17 1.53 -27.20 1.73
C ALA A 17 2.13 -27.17 3.13
N ARG A 18 2.79 -28.26 3.53
CA ARG A 18 3.45 -28.37 4.83
C ARG A 18 4.88 -27.85 4.73
N LEU A 19 5.24 -26.99 5.69
CA LEU A 19 6.58 -26.47 5.87
C LEU A 19 7.18 -27.12 7.11
N HIS A 20 8.22 -27.93 6.92
CA HIS A 20 8.88 -28.64 8.01
C HIS A 20 10.34 -28.20 8.14
N TRP A 21 10.89 -28.33 9.35
CA TRP A 21 12.28 -28.04 9.62
C TRP A 21 13.17 -29.20 9.16
N ALA A 22 14.13 -28.94 8.26
CA ALA A 22 15.03 -29.97 7.70
C ALA A 22 16.39 -30.07 8.43
N GLY A 23 16.58 -29.30 9.50
CA GLY A 23 17.81 -29.29 10.32
C GLY A 23 18.62 -28.01 10.16
N ASP A 24 18.70 -27.45 8.95
CA ASP A 24 19.46 -26.25 8.61
C ASP A 24 18.60 -25.14 7.96
N ASP A 25 17.51 -25.49 7.29
CA ASP A 25 16.49 -24.55 6.79
C ASP A 25 15.10 -25.20 6.73
N TRP A 26 14.11 -24.41 6.34
CA TRP A 26 12.76 -24.88 6.08
C TRP A 26 12.62 -25.53 4.70
N ALA A 27 11.83 -26.61 4.65
CA ALA A 27 11.60 -27.40 3.45
C ALA A 27 10.11 -27.66 3.19
N VAL A 28 9.77 -27.80 1.91
CA VAL A 28 8.46 -28.22 1.40
C VAL A 28 8.68 -29.41 0.47
N ASP A 29 7.95 -30.50 0.69
CA ASP A 29 8.07 -31.74 -0.09
C ASP A 29 9.52 -32.27 -0.21
N GLY A 30 10.29 -32.17 0.88
CA GLY A 30 11.68 -32.63 0.97
C GLY A 30 12.70 -31.78 0.21
N ARG A 31 12.33 -30.56 -0.21
CA ARG A 31 13.22 -29.61 -0.90
C ARG A 31 13.28 -28.28 -0.14
N PRO A 32 14.40 -27.55 -0.21
CA PRO A 32 14.49 -26.19 0.33
C PRO A 32 13.36 -25.30 -0.17
N ALA A 33 12.85 -24.43 0.71
CA ALA A 33 11.73 -23.54 0.43
C ALA A 33 12.08 -22.45 -0.60
N ASP A 34 11.99 -22.78 -1.89
CA ASP A 34 12.27 -21.88 -3.01
C ASP A 34 11.07 -20.98 -3.36
N VAL A 35 11.18 -19.68 -3.11
CA VAL A 35 10.09 -18.69 -3.21
C VAL A 35 9.27 -18.77 -4.52
N PRO A 36 9.87 -18.80 -5.73
CA PRO A 36 9.11 -18.92 -6.98
C PRO A 36 8.22 -20.16 -7.02
N ALA A 37 8.70 -21.31 -6.54
CA ALA A 37 7.93 -22.56 -6.52
C ALA A 37 6.77 -22.54 -5.52
N LEU A 38 6.85 -21.68 -4.49
CA LEU A 38 5.84 -21.56 -3.45
C LEU A 38 4.69 -20.60 -3.80
N ARG A 39 4.87 -19.69 -4.76
CA ARG A 39 3.85 -18.69 -5.14
C ARG A 39 2.49 -19.26 -5.53
N PRO A 40 2.40 -20.39 -6.25
CA PRO A 40 1.10 -20.97 -6.58
C PRO A 40 0.34 -21.50 -5.36
N LEU A 41 0.98 -21.66 -4.20
CA LEU A 41 0.34 -22.17 -2.98
C LEU A 41 -0.54 -21.12 -2.31
N ARG A 42 -1.63 -21.58 -1.68
CA ARG A 42 -2.47 -20.75 -0.83
C ARG A 42 -1.72 -20.26 0.41
N GLY A 43 -0.75 -21.02 0.88
CA GLY A 43 0.09 -20.70 2.02
C GLY A 43 0.82 -21.94 2.51
N LEU A 44 1.60 -21.76 3.57
CA LEU A 44 2.36 -22.82 4.22
C LEU A 44 1.88 -23.03 5.64
N GLU A 45 1.58 -24.28 5.97
CA GLU A 45 1.27 -24.73 7.33
C GLU A 45 2.55 -25.26 7.98
N ILE A 46 2.96 -24.62 9.08
CA ILE A 46 4.21 -24.92 9.77
C ILE A 46 4.04 -26.17 10.63
N GLU A 47 4.85 -27.17 10.35
CA GLU A 47 5.09 -28.32 11.20
C GLU A 47 6.32 -28.04 12.05
N TRP A 48 6.10 -27.75 13.33
CA TRP A 48 7.19 -27.47 14.26
C TRP A 48 8.01 -28.72 14.55
N PRO A 49 9.34 -28.59 14.70
CA PRO A 49 10.19 -29.70 15.13
C PRO A 49 9.81 -30.20 16.54
N ASP A 50 9.89 -31.52 16.74
CA ASP A 50 9.53 -32.19 18.00
C ASP A 50 10.50 -31.88 19.15
N ALA A 51 11.79 -31.73 18.83
CA ALA A 51 12.80 -31.30 19.79
C ALA A 51 12.76 -29.78 19.91
N GLU A 52 12.86 -29.25 21.13
CA GLU A 52 13.17 -27.83 21.30
C GLU A 52 14.46 -27.57 20.51
N VAL A 53 14.45 -26.53 19.67
CA VAL A 53 15.60 -26.14 18.85
C VAL A 53 16.22 -24.85 19.40
N PRO A 54 16.63 -24.72 20.70
CA PRO A 54 17.14 -23.44 21.20
C PRO A 54 18.36 -22.95 20.41
N GLU A 55 19.25 -23.86 20.04
CA GLU A 55 20.51 -23.55 19.34
C GLU A 55 20.31 -23.11 17.89
N LEU A 56 19.16 -23.42 17.27
CA LEU A 56 18.83 -23.01 15.89
C LEU A 56 17.54 -22.19 15.80
N ALA A 57 17.00 -21.73 16.93
CA ALA A 57 15.76 -20.96 16.98
C ALA A 57 15.87 -19.67 16.17
N GLU A 58 17.02 -19.00 16.23
CA GLU A 58 17.30 -17.82 15.42
C GLU A 58 17.31 -18.15 13.92
N LEU A 59 17.98 -19.23 13.52
CA LEU A 59 18.04 -19.66 12.12
C LEU A 59 16.65 -20.04 11.58
N ALA A 60 15.88 -20.77 12.38
CA ALA A 60 14.50 -21.12 12.05
C ALA A 60 13.60 -19.88 11.96
N LEU A 61 13.74 -18.93 12.89
CA LEU A 61 13.02 -17.66 12.85
C LEU A 61 13.37 -16.85 11.60
N ASP A 62 14.66 -16.74 11.27
CA ASP A 62 15.15 -16.06 10.07
C ASP A 62 14.55 -16.67 8.80
N GLY A 63 14.48 -17.99 8.71
CA GLY A 63 13.83 -18.68 7.59
C GLY A 63 12.35 -18.33 7.43
N LEU A 64 11.60 -18.29 8.55
CA LEU A 64 10.19 -17.86 8.54
C LEU A 64 10.05 -16.39 8.13
N LEU A 65 10.89 -15.51 8.67
CA LEU A 65 10.88 -14.08 8.32
C LEU A 65 11.27 -13.87 6.85
N ARG A 66 12.20 -14.65 6.28
CA ARG A 66 12.50 -14.63 4.84
C ARG A 66 11.29 -15.00 3.99
N LEU A 67 10.56 -16.06 4.35
CA LEU A 67 9.34 -16.47 3.63
C LEU A 67 8.23 -15.43 3.76
N ALA A 68 8.03 -14.88 4.97
CA ALA A 68 7.11 -13.78 5.21
C ALA A 68 7.47 -12.55 4.37
N ALA A 69 8.75 -12.13 4.38
CA ALA A 69 9.29 -11.03 3.58
C ALA A 69 9.06 -11.22 2.06
N ALA A 70 9.12 -12.46 1.58
CA ALA A 70 8.80 -12.84 0.20
C ALA A 70 7.30 -12.82 -0.13
N GLY A 71 6.45 -12.49 0.85
CA GLY A 71 5.00 -12.47 0.71
C GLY A 71 4.34 -13.85 0.76
N ILE A 72 5.06 -14.90 1.17
CA ILE A 72 4.47 -16.25 1.31
C ILE A 72 3.59 -16.28 2.57
N PRO A 73 2.28 -16.56 2.47
CA PRO A 73 1.43 -16.68 3.65
C PRO A 73 1.87 -17.87 4.50
N LEU A 74 2.07 -17.64 5.80
CA LEU A 74 2.47 -18.66 6.79
C LEU A 74 1.38 -18.82 7.84
N THR A 75 1.16 -20.05 8.33
CA THR A 75 0.21 -20.33 9.40
C THR A 75 0.61 -21.57 10.19
N ALA A 76 0.12 -21.71 11.41
CA ALA A 76 0.34 -22.87 12.27
C ALA A 76 -0.86 -23.08 13.21
N ASP A 77 -1.12 -24.32 13.62
CA ASP A 77 -2.14 -24.63 14.64
C ASP A 77 -1.81 -24.02 16.01
N ARG A 78 -0.52 -24.02 16.34
CA ARG A 78 0.04 -23.43 17.55
C ARG A 78 1.38 -22.80 17.21
N ALA A 79 1.89 -21.87 18.00
CA ALA A 79 3.25 -21.36 17.84
C ALA A 79 4.22 -22.14 18.75
N ALA A 80 5.47 -22.34 18.30
CA ALA A 80 6.53 -22.82 19.18
C ALA A 80 6.90 -21.73 20.20
N ARG A 81 7.34 -22.14 21.41
CA ARG A 81 7.58 -21.22 22.54
C ARG A 81 8.63 -20.14 22.29
N TRP A 82 9.58 -20.42 21.38
CA TRP A 82 10.66 -19.50 21.02
C TRP A 82 10.24 -18.45 19.97
N VAL A 83 9.06 -18.60 19.36
CA VAL A 83 8.57 -17.64 18.36
C VAL A 83 8.14 -16.35 19.09
N PRO A 84 8.60 -15.16 18.66
CA PRO A 84 8.17 -13.89 19.24
C PRO A 84 6.65 -13.73 19.24
N ALA A 85 6.10 -13.13 20.29
CA ALA A 85 4.66 -13.07 20.54
C ALA A 85 3.85 -12.50 19.35
N ASP A 86 4.34 -11.43 18.72
CA ASP A 86 3.67 -10.76 17.60
C ASP A 86 3.59 -11.67 16.37
N LEU A 87 4.68 -12.40 16.07
CA LEU A 87 4.71 -13.37 14.98
C LEU A 87 3.84 -14.59 15.33
N ALA A 88 3.92 -15.08 16.56
CA ALA A 88 3.10 -16.19 17.05
C ALA A 88 1.59 -15.88 16.91
N ALA A 89 1.17 -14.65 17.23
CA ALA A 89 -0.21 -14.20 17.09
C ALA A 89 -0.68 -14.21 15.63
N LEU A 90 0.18 -13.81 14.68
CA LEU A 90 -0.16 -13.87 13.26
C LEU A 90 -0.15 -15.31 12.75
N LEU A 91 0.86 -16.12 13.06
CA LEU A 91 0.94 -17.50 12.57
C LEU A 91 -0.28 -18.33 13.01
N THR A 92 -0.80 -18.06 14.21
CA THR A 92 -1.97 -18.76 14.78
C THR A 92 -3.31 -18.11 14.41
N ASP A 93 -3.32 -16.94 13.76
CA ASP A 93 -4.53 -16.34 13.18
C ASP A 93 -4.95 -17.10 11.92
N ARG A 94 -5.77 -18.14 12.11
CA ARG A 94 -6.30 -18.99 11.04
C ARG A 94 -7.61 -18.46 10.43
N ALA A 95 -8.09 -17.27 10.81
CA ALA A 95 -9.39 -16.77 10.34
C ALA A 95 -9.46 -16.58 8.82
N TRP A 96 -8.34 -16.25 8.18
CA TRP A 96 -8.26 -16.10 6.72
C TRP A 96 -8.46 -17.44 5.96
N LEU A 97 -8.21 -18.59 6.61
CA LEU A 97 -8.46 -19.92 6.05
C LEU A 97 -9.96 -20.28 6.02
N GLY A 98 -10.78 -19.64 6.87
CA GLY A 98 -12.22 -19.86 6.92
C GLY A 98 -12.98 -19.38 5.67
N HIS A 99 -12.31 -18.69 4.74
CA HIS A 99 -12.90 -18.19 3.50
C HIS A 99 -12.49 -19.10 2.33
N ALA A 100 -13.36 -20.02 1.94
CA ALA A 100 -13.17 -20.85 0.75
C ALA A 100 -13.40 -20.05 -0.54
N ALA A 101 -12.69 -20.41 -1.61
CA ALA A 101 -12.98 -19.86 -2.93
C ALA A 101 -14.34 -20.40 -3.40
N ASP A 102 -15.30 -19.49 -3.63
CA ASP A 102 -16.66 -19.84 -4.07
C ASP A 102 -16.96 -19.40 -5.52
N GLY A 103 -15.97 -18.81 -6.21
CA GLY A 103 -16.10 -18.32 -7.59
C GLY A 103 -16.98 -17.07 -7.74
N THR A 104 -17.48 -16.49 -6.65
CA THR A 104 -18.37 -15.33 -6.70
C THR A 104 -17.61 -14.01 -6.61
N ALA A 105 -18.23 -12.93 -7.10
CA ALA A 105 -17.74 -11.56 -6.89
C ALA A 105 -17.80 -11.10 -5.41
N ARG A 106 -18.26 -11.93 -4.48
CA ARG A 106 -18.20 -11.64 -3.03
C ARG A 106 -17.13 -12.44 -2.31
N CYS A 107 -16.45 -13.36 -3.01
CA CYS A 107 -15.39 -14.19 -2.46
C CYS A 107 -14.30 -13.31 -1.83
N LEU A 108 -13.99 -13.59 -0.57
CA LEU A 108 -12.94 -12.90 0.19
C LEU A 108 -11.68 -13.75 0.36
N ALA A 109 -11.66 -14.98 -0.16
CA ALA A 109 -10.59 -15.94 0.06
C ALA A 109 -9.19 -15.37 -0.27
N ASP A 110 -9.05 -14.80 -1.46
CA ASP A 110 -7.78 -14.21 -1.92
C ASP A 110 -7.46 -12.90 -1.21
N LEU A 111 -8.48 -12.09 -0.91
CA LEU A 111 -8.30 -10.84 -0.18
C LEU A 111 -7.78 -11.09 1.24
N ARG A 112 -8.41 -12.01 1.98
CA ARG A 112 -8.02 -12.35 3.37
C ARG A 112 -6.63 -12.96 3.42
N ARG A 113 -6.26 -13.76 2.41
CA ARG A 113 -4.90 -14.29 2.24
C ARG A 113 -3.87 -13.18 2.00
N GLU A 114 -4.16 -12.23 1.12
CA GLU A 114 -3.24 -11.11 0.82
C GLU A 114 -3.08 -10.18 2.04
N GLU A 115 -4.18 -9.87 2.74
CA GLU A 115 -4.15 -9.11 4.01
C GLU A 115 -3.27 -9.80 5.07
N HIS A 116 -3.40 -11.13 5.20
CA HIS A 116 -2.58 -11.93 6.11
C HIS A 116 -1.09 -11.88 5.74
N SER A 117 -0.77 -12.06 4.45
CA SER A 117 0.60 -11.94 3.92
C SER A 117 1.22 -10.56 4.21
N ILE A 118 0.46 -9.47 4.04
CA ILE A 118 0.94 -8.12 4.33
C ILE A 118 1.24 -7.93 5.82
N ARG A 119 0.38 -8.45 6.71
CA ARG A 119 0.61 -8.39 8.16
C ARG A 119 1.91 -9.11 8.56
N LEU A 120 2.17 -10.29 7.98
CA LEU A 120 3.44 -11.01 8.17
C LEU A 120 4.64 -10.22 7.61
N ARG A 121 4.50 -9.63 6.42
CA ARG A 121 5.56 -8.82 5.79
C ARG A 121 5.98 -7.62 6.64
N ARG A 122 5.03 -6.95 7.30
CA ARG A 122 5.32 -5.82 8.19
C ARG A 122 6.21 -6.22 9.38
N LEU A 123 6.12 -7.46 9.87
CA LEU A 123 7.02 -7.97 10.91
C LEU A 123 8.40 -8.34 10.35
N ALA A 124 8.46 -8.81 9.11
CA ALA A 124 9.70 -9.25 8.47
C ALA A 124 10.56 -8.10 7.90
N HIS A 125 9.97 -6.94 7.64
CA HIS A 125 10.64 -5.75 7.15
C HIS A 125 10.43 -4.56 8.10
N PRO A 126 10.96 -4.61 9.34
CA PRO A 126 10.86 -3.48 10.25
C PRO A 126 11.57 -2.28 9.64
N THR A 127 10.85 -1.16 9.49
CA THR A 127 11.43 0.09 8.96
C THR A 127 11.63 1.05 10.13
N PRO A 128 12.86 1.54 10.40
CA PRO A 128 13.06 2.55 11.43
C PRO A 128 12.32 3.82 11.01
N ALA A 129 11.43 4.32 11.89
CA ALA A 129 10.43 5.36 11.61
C ALA A 129 10.89 6.42 10.58
N PRO A 130 10.57 6.25 9.29
CA PRO A 130 11.08 7.10 8.23
C PRO A 130 10.47 8.50 8.36
N LYS A 131 11.26 9.53 8.05
CA LYS A 131 10.80 10.92 8.04
C LYS A 131 10.16 11.23 6.70
N ILE A 132 8.86 11.47 6.69
CA ILE A 132 8.06 11.61 5.47
C ILE A 132 7.40 12.99 5.45
N SER A 133 7.65 13.76 4.38
CA SER A 133 6.89 14.96 4.08
C SER A 133 5.71 14.59 3.19
N ILE A 134 4.50 14.76 3.70
CA ILE A 134 3.25 14.52 2.97
C ILE A 134 2.92 15.80 2.21
N VAL A 135 2.92 15.76 0.88
CA VAL A 135 2.49 16.89 0.04
C VAL A 135 1.07 16.68 -0.44
N MET A 136 0.21 17.65 -0.12
CA MET A 136 -1.19 17.66 -0.54
C MET A 136 -1.52 19.05 -1.08
N SER A 137 -2.30 19.13 -2.15
CA SER A 137 -2.88 20.38 -2.63
C SER A 137 -4.39 20.25 -2.68
N SER A 138 -5.10 21.27 -2.18
CA SER A 138 -6.55 21.28 -2.12
C SER A 138 -7.11 22.60 -2.63
N LYS A 139 -8.11 22.49 -3.53
CA LYS A 139 -9.02 23.59 -3.90
C LYS A 139 -10.34 23.52 -3.11
N ARG A 140 -10.43 22.61 -2.15
CA ARG A 140 -11.64 22.22 -1.41
C ARG A 140 -11.38 22.33 0.10
N PRO A 141 -11.40 23.54 0.69
CA PRO A 141 -11.09 23.75 2.11
C PRO A 141 -11.83 22.82 3.06
N GLY A 142 -13.10 22.50 2.75
CA GLY A 142 -13.92 21.58 3.55
C GLY A 142 -13.42 20.13 3.62
N LEU A 143 -12.50 19.71 2.75
CA LEU A 143 -11.90 18.37 2.79
C LEU A 143 -10.59 18.31 3.59
N VAL A 144 -9.95 19.46 3.83
CA VAL A 144 -8.62 19.51 4.46
C VAL A 144 -8.63 18.88 5.85
N GLY A 145 -9.62 19.19 6.68
CA GLY A 145 -9.71 18.61 8.03
C GLY A 145 -9.84 17.09 8.04
N ALA A 146 -10.65 16.52 7.14
CA ALA A 146 -10.78 15.07 7.01
C ALA A 146 -9.47 14.44 6.52
N ALA A 147 -8.77 15.06 5.58
CA ALA A 147 -7.48 14.59 5.09
C ALA A 147 -6.41 14.61 6.19
N LEU A 148 -6.29 15.71 6.94
CA LEU A 148 -5.37 15.81 8.08
C LEU A 148 -5.64 14.72 9.13
N ALA A 149 -6.91 14.48 9.46
CA ALA A 149 -7.30 13.41 10.39
C ALA A 149 -6.92 12.00 9.91
N GLN A 150 -6.74 11.78 8.60
CA GLN A 150 -6.19 10.50 8.09
C GLN A 150 -4.66 10.45 8.16
N MET A 151 -3.99 11.59 7.97
CA MET A 151 -2.53 11.70 8.11
C MET A 151 -2.09 11.49 9.56
N GLU A 152 -2.84 12.01 10.54
CA GLU A 152 -2.56 11.81 11.97
C GLU A 152 -2.64 10.35 12.42
N ARG A 153 -3.40 9.51 11.70
CA ARG A 153 -3.50 8.07 11.99
C ARG A 153 -2.33 7.26 11.44
N GLN A 154 -1.40 7.86 10.71
CA GLN A 154 -0.23 7.14 10.19
C GLN A 154 0.67 6.68 11.33
N ARG A 155 1.03 5.40 11.33
CA ARG A 155 1.86 4.73 12.34
C ARG A 155 3.21 4.36 11.75
N ASP A 156 4.18 4.16 12.64
CA ASP A 156 5.56 3.73 12.32
C ASP A 156 6.31 4.67 11.38
N VAL A 157 5.91 5.94 11.30
CA VAL A 157 6.56 6.99 10.51
C VAL A 157 6.61 8.29 11.31
N ALA A 158 7.59 9.14 11.02
CA ALA A 158 7.58 10.52 11.48
C ALA A 158 7.11 11.42 10.32
N ALA A 159 5.95 12.05 10.46
CA ALA A 159 5.31 12.79 9.36
C ALA A 159 5.25 14.30 9.60
N GLU A 160 5.37 15.07 8.53
CA GLU A 160 4.96 16.47 8.43
C GLU A 160 4.02 16.65 7.23
N VAL A 161 3.18 17.68 7.24
CA VAL A 161 2.23 17.98 6.16
C VAL A 161 2.60 19.29 5.46
N LEU A 162 2.65 19.25 4.13
CA LEU A 162 2.91 20.37 3.25
C LEU A 162 1.65 20.64 2.41
N LEU A 163 0.90 21.68 2.80
CA LEU A 163 -0.41 21.99 2.27
C LEU A 163 -0.36 23.10 1.22
N GLY A 164 -0.72 22.79 -0.02
CA GLY A 164 -0.97 23.79 -1.07
C GLY A 164 -2.44 24.17 -1.15
N LEU A 165 -2.80 25.36 -0.66
CA LEU A 165 -4.15 25.91 -0.75
C LEU A 165 -4.35 26.57 -2.12
N HIS A 166 -5.07 25.87 -3.01
CA HIS A 166 -5.21 26.25 -4.41
C HIS A 166 -6.51 27.02 -4.65
N GLY A 167 -6.41 28.34 -4.77
CA GLY A 167 -7.55 29.25 -4.88
C GLY A 167 -8.35 29.38 -3.58
N ALA A 168 -7.73 29.06 -2.45
CA ALA A 168 -8.32 29.11 -1.12
C ALA A 168 -7.39 29.85 -0.14
N ALA A 169 -7.98 30.57 0.81
CA ALA A 169 -7.24 31.27 1.86
C ALA A 169 -7.03 30.37 3.08
N PHE A 170 -5.92 30.55 3.80
CA PHE A 170 -5.62 29.81 5.03
C PHE A 170 -6.72 29.95 6.08
N GLU A 171 -7.39 31.10 6.14
CA GLU A 171 -8.47 31.34 7.10
C GLU A 171 -9.59 30.28 7.02
N GLN A 172 -9.83 29.73 5.83
CA GLN A 172 -10.87 28.71 5.62
C GLN A 172 -10.51 27.35 6.21
N VAL A 173 -9.22 27.11 6.52
CA VAL A 173 -8.71 25.85 7.05
C VAL A 173 -7.98 26.00 8.38
N ARG A 174 -7.85 27.24 8.89
CA ARG A 174 -7.11 27.58 10.12
C ARG A 174 -7.41 26.62 11.27
N ALA A 175 -8.69 26.45 11.59
CA ALA A 175 -9.12 25.60 12.70
C ALA A 175 -8.67 24.14 12.53
N ALA A 176 -8.76 23.59 11.30
CA ALA A 176 -8.32 22.23 11.02
C ALA A 176 -6.80 22.07 11.13
N VAL A 177 -6.05 23.08 10.67
CA VAL A 177 -4.57 23.10 10.77
C VAL A 177 -4.12 23.24 12.22
N GLU A 178 -4.72 24.15 12.98
CA GLU A 178 -4.40 24.38 14.40
C GLU A 178 -4.78 23.18 15.29
N SER A 179 -5.79 22.38 14.89
CA SER A 179 -6.15 21.14 15.58
C SER A 179 -5.29 19.93 15.23
N CYS A 180 -4.46 20.03 14.19
CA CYS A 180 -3.65 18.92 13.69
C CYS A 180 -2.44 18.68 14.62
N ALA A 181 -2.25 17.44 15.06
CA ALA A 181 -1.11 17.00 15.88
C ALA A 181 0.20 16.93 15.07
N LEU A 182 0.11 16.84 13.74
CA LEU A 182 1.29 16.85 12.87
C LEU A 182 1.74 18.29 12.58
N PRO A 183 3.06 18.55 12.42
CA PRO A 183 3.53 19.82 11.89
C PRO A 183 2.93 20.06 10.50
N VAL A 184 2.26 21.20 10.33
CA VAL A 184 1.69 21.61 9.04
C VAL A 184 2.36 22.89 8.57
N LYS A 185 2.93 22.87 7.36
CA LYS A 185 3.38 24.05 6.63
C LYS A 185 2.47 24.23 5.42
N TRP A 186 2.24 25.47 4.99
CA TRP A 186 1.33 25.74 3.88
C TRP A 186 1.84 26.82 2.93
N VAL A 187 1.28 26.80 1.72
CA VAL A 187 1.37 27.88 0.74
C VAL A 187 -0.03 28.18 0.21
N GLU A 188 -0.31 29.47 0.01
CA GLU A 188 -1.50 29.91 -0.72
C GLU A 188 -1.12 30.18 -2.18
N ALA A 189 -1.95 29.73 -3.11
CA ALA A 189 -1.78 29.96 -4.53
C ALA A 189 -3.10 30.43 -5.14
N GLU A 190 -3.05 31.34 -6.11
CA GLU A 190 -4.24 31.72 -6.87
C GLU A 190 -4.81 30.54 -7.66
N ALA A 191 -6.11 30.56 -7.95
CA ALA A 191 -6.77 29.52 -8.75
C ALA A 191 -6.25 29.42 -10.20
N SER A 192 -5.52 30.43 -10.67
CA SER A 192 -4.88 30.50 -11.98
C SER A 192 -3.57 29.69 -12.05
N VAL A 193 -2.97 29.37 -10.90
CA VAL A 193 -1.68 28.67 -10.83
C VAL A 193 -1.86 27.21 -11.28
N PRO A 194 -0.99 26.66 -12.15
CA PRO A 194 -1.08 25.26 -12.53
C PRO A 194 -0.98 24.31 -11.31
N PHE A 195 -1.79 23.25 -11.30
CA PHE A 195 -1.84 22.32 -10.16
C PHE A 195 -0.46 21.75 -9.76
N GLY A 196 0.35 21.33 -10.73
CA GLY A 196 1.70 20.83 -10.44
C GLY A 196 2.63 21.88 -9.85
N GLU A 197 2.45 23.15 -10.22
CA GLU A 197 3.20 24.27 -9.62
C GLU A 197 2.80 24.48 -8.15
N VAL A 198 1.53 24.34 -7.79
CA VAL A 198 1.07 24.39 -6.39
C VAL A 198 1.70 23.25 -5.57
N LEU A 199 1.72 22.03 -6.10
CA LEU A 199 2.38 20.89 -5.46
C LEU A 199 3.87 21.14 -5.25
N ASN A 200 4.58 21.71 -6.24
CA ASN A 200 5.99 22.04 -6.11
C ASN A 200 6.28 23.11 -5.05
N ARG A 201 5.46 24.16 -5.00
CA ARG A 201 5.58 25.22 -3.98
C ARG A 201 5.43 24.66 -2.57
N ALA A 202 4.46 23.75 -2.37
CA ALA A 202 4.32 23.06 -1.09
C ALA A 202 5.51 22.11 -0.82
N ALA A 203 5.91 21.30 -1.80
CA ALA A 203 7.04 20.36 -1.67
C ALA A 203 8.39 21.06 -1.39
N ALA A 204 8.55 22.32 -1.78
CA ALA A 204 9.75 23.12 -1.47
C ALA A 204 9.94 23.33 0.05
N LEU A 205 8.90 23.17 0.86
CA LEU A 205 8.93 23.29 2.32
C LEU A 205 9.34 21.98 3.04
N ALA A 206 9.55 20.90 2.29
CA ALA A 206 9.86 19.56 2.82
C ALA A 206 11.17 19.51 3.60
N SER A 207 11.15 18.84 4.76
CA SER A 207 12.32 18.55 5.58
C SER A 207 12.51 17.06 5.90
N GLY A 208 11.57 16.19 5.49
CA GLY A 208 11.71 14.74 5.57
C GLY A 208 12.66 14.12 4.52
N ASP A 209 13.01 12.86 4.73
CA ASP A 209 13.87 12.09 3.81
C ASP A 209 13.10 11.66 2.55
N TYR A 210 11.79 11.47 2.70
CA TYR A 210 10.89 11.07 1.63
C TYR A 210 9.79 12.10 1.41
N LEU A 211 9.31 12.18 0.17
CA LEU A 211 8.14 12.95 -0.23
C LEU A 211 7.03 11.97 -0.62
N ALA A 212 5.84 12.12 -0.04
CA ALA A 212 4.67 11.32 -0.37
C ALA A 212 3.52 12.24 -0.83
N LYS A 213 3.01 12.00 -2.03
CA LYS A 213 1.82 12.71 -2.52
C LYS A 213 0.57 12.16 -1.85
N TRP A 214 -0.39 13.05 -1.57
CA TRP A 214 -1.66 12.73 -0.94
C TRP A 214 -2.79 13.50 -1.62
N ASP A 215 -3.91 12.83 -1.91
CA ASP A 215 -5.13 13.44 -2.46
C ASP A 215 -6.13 13.68 -1.32
N ASP A 216 -6.75 14.86 -1.29
CA ASP A 216 -7.63 15.33 -0.19
C ASP A 216 -9.00 14.62 -0.14
N ASP A 217 -9.35 13.83 -1.15
CA ASP A 217 -10.66 13.19 -1.30
C ASP A 217 -10.64 11.65 -1.29
N ASP A 218 -9.47 11.03 -1.13
CA ASP A 218 -9.31 9.58 -1.04
C ASP A 218 -9.19 9.08 0.42
N TRP A 219 -9.22 7.75 0.61
CA TRP A 219 -8.98 7.14 1.92
C TRP A 219 -7.66 6.38 1.98
N TYR A 220 -6.98 6.53 3.11
CA TYR A 220 -5.68 5.94 3.39
C TYR A 220 -5.68 5.22 4.75
N GLY A 221 -5.17 4.00 4.75
CA GLY A 221 -5.05 3.16 5.95
C GLY A 221 -3.93 3.66 6.88
N PRO A 222 -3.95 3.31 8.17
CA PRO A 222 -3.03 3.86 9.18
C PRO A 222 -1.57 3.43 9.02
N ARG A 223 -1.24 2.51 8.11
CA ARG A 223 0.15 2.14 7.78
C ARG A 223 0.48 2.37 6.30
N HIS A 224 -0.31 3.18 5.59
CA HIS A 224 -0.10 3.44 4.17
C HIS A 224 1.32 3.96 3.88
N LEU A 225 1.77 4.97 4.64
CA LEU A 225 3.10 5.54 4.45
C LEU A 225 4.22 4.56 4.84
N ALA A 226 4.03 3.81 5.93
CA ALA A 226 4.98 2.78 6.35
C ALA A 226 5.12 1.66 5.30
N ASP A 227 4.01 1.22 4.70
CA ASP A 227 4.02 0.19 3.65
C ASP A 227 4.74 0.68 2.38
N LEU A 228 4.57 1.95 1.99
CA LEU A 228 5.30 2.55 0.88
C LEU A 228 6.81 2.66 1.19
N ALA A 229 7.18 3.11 2.39
CA ALA A 229 8.58 3.20 2.79
C ALA A 229 9.25 1.81 2.86
N MET A 230 8.54 0.81 3.37
CA MET A 230 8.94 -0.60 3.36
C MET A 230 9.20 -1.07 1.91
N ALA A 231 8.32 -0.72 0.97
CA ALA A 231 8.46 -1.06 -0.44
C ALA A 231 9.67 -0.41 -1.12
N LEU A 232 10.00 0.85 -0.79
CA LEU A 232 11.23 1.50 -1.28
C LEU A 232 12.45 0.68 -0.88
N THR A 233 12.50 0.21 0.37
CA THR A 233 13.61 -0.57 0.91
C THR A 233 13.71 -1.95 0.26
N TYR A 234 12.67 -2.80 0.36
CA TYR A 234 12.79 -4.18 -0.10
C TYR A 234 12.94 -4.29 -1.62
N ALA A 235 12.41 -3.34 -2.39
CA ALA A 235 12.52 -3.34 -3.85
C ALA A 235 13.77 -2.57 -4.32
N SER A 236 14.38 -1.76 -3.44
CA SER A 236 15.39 -0.77 -3.83
C SER A 236 14.90 0.11 -4.99
N ALA A 237 13.63 0.52 -4.92
CA ALA A 237 12.96 1.30 -5.95
C ALA A 237 13.28 2.79 -5.80
N ASP A 238 13.23 3.53 -6.91
CA ASP A 238 13.38 4.99 -6.89
C ASP A 238 12.05 5.68 -6.57
N VAL A 239 10.96 5.10 -7.07
CA VAL A 239 9.59 5.57 -6.87
C VAL A 239 8.72 4.37 -6.51
N VAL A 240 7.84 4.54 -5.55
CA VAL A 240 6.81 3.56 -5.20
C VAL A 240 5.42 4.18 -5.25
N GLY A 241 4.42 3.31 -5.35
CA GLY A 241 3.03 3.64 -5.14
C GLY A 241 2.20 2.37 -5.18
N THR A 242 0.88 2.49 -5.10
CA THR A 242 0.00 1.33 -5.04
C THR A 242 -0.78 1.12 -6.33
N THR A 243 -1.39 -0.05 -6.47
CA THR A 243 -2.56 -0.22 -7.35
C THR A 243 -3.72 0.61 -6.79
N ALA A 244 -4.48 1.27 -7.66
CA ALA A 244 -5.83 1.73 -7.29
C ALA A 244 -6.76 0.52 -7.38
N GLU A 245 -6.75 -0.31 -6.33
CA GLU A 245 -7.45 -1.59 -6.30
C GLU A 245 -8.88 -1.46 -5.77
N PHE A 246 -9.07 -0.67 -4.71
CA PHE A 246 -10.38 -0.37 -4.16
C PHE A 246 -10.89 0.99 -4.65
N PHE A 247 -12.17 1.04 -5.01
CA PHE A 247 -12.87 2.27 -5.34
C PHE A 247 -14.12 2.40 -4.49
N TYR A 248 -14.39 3.60 -4.00
CA TYR A 248 -15.71 3.95 -3.51
C TYR A 248 -16.45 4.77 -4.56
N LEU A 249 -17.50 4.18 -5.13
CA LEU A 249 -18.39 4.80 -6.11
C LEU A 249 -19.48 5.55 -5.35
N GLU A 250 -19.22 6.83 -5.06
CA GLU A 250 -20.04 7.65 -4.17
C GLU A 250 -21.51 7.75 -4.62
N PRO A 251 -21.83 7.98 -5.91
CA PRO A 251 -23.23 8.05 -6.35
C PRO A 251 -23.99 6.73 -6.17
N LEU A 252 -23.27 5.60 -6.17
CA LEU A 252 -23.84 4.27 -5.99
C LEU A 252 -23.79 3.80 -4.53
N ARG A 253 -23.11 4.56 -3.65
CA ARG A 253 -22.82 4.16 -2.27
C ARG A 253 -22.27 2.73 -2.21
N ALA A 254 -21.29 2.43 -3.03
CA ALA A 254 -20.75 1.08 -3.18
C ALA A 254 -19.22 1.08 -3.23
N THR A 255 -18.61 0.11 -2.57
CA THR A 255 -17.18 -0.19 -2.74
C THR A 255 -17.02 -1.31 -3.76
N ILE A 256 -16.06 -1.15 -4.66
CA ILE A 256 -15.61 -2.22 -5.54
C ILE A 256 -14.14 -2.50 -5.32
N ARG A 257 -13.73 -3.72 -5.65
CA ARG A 257 -12.33 -4.13 -5.79
C ARG A 257 -12.11 -4.57 -7.22
N ARG A 258 -11.09 -4.05 -7.91
CA ARG A 258 -10.70 -4.49 -9.26
C ARG A 258 -9.35 -5.20 -9.20
N THR A 259 -9.26 -6.35 -9.87
CA THR A 259 -8.00 -7.11 -10.01
C THR A 259 -7.56 -7.23 -11.46
N THR A 260 -8.29 -6.60 -12.38
CA THR A 260 -8.00 -6.55 -13.81
C THR A 260 -8.13 -5.12 -14.34
N PHE A 261 -7.41 -4.84 -15.43
CA PHE A 261 -7.61 -3.65 -16.24
C PHE A 261 -8.86 -3.81 -17.11
N ALA A 262 -9.31 -2.69 -17.71
CA ALA A 262 -10.40 -2.69 -18.68
C ALA A 262 -10.15 -3.58 -19.90
N SER A 263 -8.87 -3.78 -20.25
CA SER A 263 -8.45 -4.69 -21.32
C SER A 263 -8.61 -6.17 -20.97
N GLY A 264 -8.93 -6.51 -19.71
CA GLY A 264 -8.94 -7.87 -19.19
C GLY A 264 -7.57 -8.36 -18.68
N ALA A 265 -6.49 -7.61 -18.92
CA ALA A 265 -5.18 -7.94 -18.38
C ALA A 265 -5.18 -7.88 -16.83
N GLY A 266 -4.39 -8.74 -16.19
CA GLY A 266 -4.23 -8.73 -14.74
C GLY A 266 -3.72 -7.38 -14.22
N TYR A 267 -4.19 -6.96 -13.05
CA TYR A 267 -3.74 -5.76 -12.37
C TYR A 267 -2.99 -6.12 -11.07
N PRO A 268 -1.76 -6.67 -11.20
CA PRO A 268 -1.04 -7.22 -10.05
C PRO A 268 -0.45 -6.15 -9.14
N SER A 269 -0.38 -6.48 -7.86
CA SER A 269 0.46 -5.84 -6.84
C SER A 269 1.85 -6.50 -6.83
N GLU A 270 2.81 -5.86 -6.16
CA GLU A 270 4.18 -6.34 -5.99
C GLU A 270 4.90 -6.56 -7.32
N VAL A 271 4.92 -5.56 -8.19
CA VAL A 271 5.57 -5.64 -9.50
C VAL A 271 6.32 -4.37 -9.84
N TRP A 272 7.36 -4.50 -10.66
CA TRP A 272 7.90 -3.37 -11.41
C TRP A 272 6.84 -2.89 -12.40
N SER A 273 6.60 -1.58 -12.43
CA SER A 273 5.57 -0.97 -13.28
C SER A 273 6.05 0.35 -13.84
N ASP A 274 5.39 0.83 -14.88
CA ASP A 274 5.45 2.20 -15.37
C ASP A 274 4.45 3.16 -14.69
N HIS A 275 3.52 2.62 -13.89
CA HIS A 275 2.37 3.37 -13.40
C HIS A 275 1.91 2.91 -12.01
N VAL A 276 1.57 3.90 -11.18
CA VAL A 276 0.97 3.75 -9.84
C VAL A 276 -0.18 4.76 -9.67
N ALA A 277 -1.03 4.55 -8.67
CA ALA A 277 -2.09 5.50 -8.34
C ALA A 277 -1.49 6.86 -7.93
N GLY A 278 -1.99 7.95 -8.53
CA GLY A 278 -1.39 9.28 -8.40
C GLY A 278 -1.31 9.81 -6.96
N GLY A 279 -2.37 9.62 -6.18
CA GLY A 279 -2.42 9.96 -4.75
C GLY A 279 -1.56 9.07 -3.84
N THR A 280 -0.73 8.17 -4.39
CA THR A 280 0.06 7.20 -3.61
C THR A 280 1.56 7.24 -3.94
N ILE A 281 1.98 8.21 -4.77
CA ILE A 281 3.37 8.33 -5.20
C ILE A 281 4.25 8.69 -4.00
N MET A 282 5.29 7.90 -3.73
CA MET A 282 6.33 8.19 -2.76
C MET A 282 7.72 7.93 -3.35
N LEU A 283 8.68 8.77 -2.99
CA LEU A 283 10.07 8.68 -3.39
C LEU A 283 10.96 9.45 -2.41
N SER A 284 12.29 9.29 -2.50
CA SER A 284 13.20 10.14 -1.72
C SER A 284 13.12 11.60 -2.17
N LEU A 285 13.26 12.53 -1.24
CA LEU A 285 13.22 13.96 -1.56
C LEU A 285 14.36 14.35 -2.54
N ALA A 286 15.52 13.69 -2.42
CA ALA A 286 16.63 13.85 -3.35
C ALA A 286 16.24 13.42 -4.77
N LYS A 287 15.59 12.25 -4.92
CA LYS A 287 15.16 11.77 -6.23
C LYS A 287 14.06 12.66 -6.83
N PHE A 288 13.14 13.17 -6.02
CA PHE A 288 12.13 14.14 -6.47
C PHE A 288 12.77 15.39 -7.08
N ARG A 289 13.81 15.94 -6.44
CA ARG A 289 14.58 17.09 -6.95
C ARG A 289 15.35 16.76 -8.22
N GLU A 290 15.95 15.56 -8.29
CA GLU A 290 16.66 15.07 -9.49
C GLU A 290 15.75 14.96 -10.71
N ILE A 291 14.50 14.49 -10.53
CA ILE A 291 13.51 14.40 -11.62
C ILE A 291 13.05 15.79 -12.10
N GLY A 292 13.16 16.83 -11.24
CA GLY A 292 12.72 18.19 -11.53
C GLY A 292 11.32 18.53 -11.02
N GLY A 293 10.77 17.74 -10.09
CA GLY A 293 9.47 17.97 -9.48
C GLY A 293 8.27 17.67 -10.38
N PHE A 294 7.07 18.05 -9.92
CA PHE A 294 5.83 17.89 -10.69
C PHE A 294 5.80 18.84 -11.90
N PRO A 295 5.39 18.38 -13.10
CA PRO A 295 5.27 19.27 -14.25
C PRO A 295 4.27 20.41 -13.98
N PRO A 296 4.55 21.67 -14.37
CA PRO A 296 3.71 22.84 -14.07
C PRO A 296 2.48 22.90 -15.01
N ILE A 297 1.65 21.86 -14.96
CA ILE A 297 0.44 21.69 -15.76
C ILE A 297 -0.78 21.53 -14.84
N SER A 298 -1.98 21.77 -15.37
CA SER A 298 -3.21 21.76 -14.56
C SER A 298 -3.91 20.40 -14.49
N ARG A 299 -3.58 19.46 -15.38
CA ARG A 299 -4.22 18.14 -15.47
C ARG A 299 -3.18 17.06 -15.78
N ALA A 300 -3.48 15.83 -15.36
CA ALA A 300 -2.61 14.67 -15.56
C ALA A 300 -1.18 14.84 -14.99
N VAL A 301 -1.01 15.69 -13.98
CA VAL A 301 0.28 15.97 -13.32
C VAL A 301 0.98 14.68 -12.90
N ASP A 302 0.26 13.77 -12.24
CA ASP A 302 0.81 12.49 -11.75
C ASP A 302 1.31 11.61 -12.89
N LEU A 303 0.57 11.54 -14.00
CA LEU A 303 0.95 10.77 -15.18
C LEU A 303 2.21 11.35 -15.82
N GLU A 304 2.27 12.66 -16.00
CA GLU A 304 3.41 13.33 -16.62
C GLU A 304 4.65 13.33 -15.71
N PHE A 305 4.46 13.36 -14.39
CA PHE A 305 5.53 13.15 -13.42
C PHE A 305 6.12 11.74 -13.53
N LEU A 306 5.29 10.70 -13.57
CA LEU A 306 5.78 9.32 -13.73
C LEU A 306 6.51 9.14 -15.07
N LYS A 307 6.03 9.73 -16.16
CA LYS A 307 6.75 9.75 -17.46
C LYS A 307 8.09 10.49 -17.38
N ALA A 308 8.16 11.61 -16.64
CA ALA A 308 9.41 12.33 -16.42
C ALA A 308 10.40 11.47 -15.62
N ALA A 309 9.93 10.80 -14.56
CA ALA A 309 10.72 9.88 -13.76
C ALA A 309 11.29 8.73 -14.63
N GLN A 310 10.46 8.10 -15.47
CA GLN A 310 10.92 7.06 -16.40
C GLN A 310 11.99 7.56 -17.38
N ARG A 311 11.83 8.78 -17.92
CA ARG A 311 12.83 9.40 -18.79
C ARG A 311 14.15 9.69 -18.06
N ALA A 312 14.09 9.92 -16.76
CA ALA A 312 15.26 10.04 -15.89
C ALA A 312 15.85 8.67 -15.47
N GLY A 313 15.36 7.56 -16.01
CA GLY A 313 15.86 6.22 -15.72
C GLY A 313 15.42 5.64 -14.37
N THR A 314 14.43 6.23 -13.71
CA THR A 314 13.96 5.75 -12.40
C THR A 314 13.21 4.45 -12.51
N ARG A 315 13.39 3.55 -11.54
CA ARG A 315 12.63 2.31 -11.43
C ARG A 315 11.44 2.52 -10.51
N ILE A 316 10.24 2.33 -11.06
CA ILE A 316 8.97 2.47 -10.32
C ILE A 316 8.48 1.08 -9.89
N TYR A 317 8.18 0.93 -8.61
CA TYR A 317 7.64 -0.30 -8.04
C TYR A 317 6.21 -0.09 -7.53
N ARG A 318 5.29 -0.99 -7.93
CA ARG A 318 3.90 -0.96 -7.50
C ARG A 318 3.67 -1.99 -6.40
N THR A 319 3.47 -1.52 -5.17
CA THR A 319 3.13 -2.36 -4.02
C THR A 319 1.61 -2.58 -3.91
N HIS A 320 1.19 -3.31 -2.88
CA HIS A 320 -0.22 -3.62 -2.61
C HIS A 320 -1.11 -2.39 -2.41
N GLY A 321 -2.35 -2.45 -2.94
CA GLY A 321 -3.34 -1.36 -2.85
C GLY A 321 -4.33 -1.47 -1.69
N LEU A 322 -4.14 -2.41 -0.76
CA LEU A 322 -5.16 -2.75 0.23
C LEU A 322 -5.37 -1.67 1.30
N GLY A 323 -4.38 -0.79 1.53
CA GLY A 323 -4.47 0.35 2.43
C GLY A 323 -4.91 1.66 1.74
N TYR A 324 -5.49 1.60 0.55
CA TYR A 324 -5.89 2.77 -0.22
C TYR A 324 -7.25 2.55 -0.90
N VAL A 325 -8.17 3.49 -0.76
CA VAL A 325 -9.45 3.50 -1.48
C VAL A 325 -9.59 4.79 -2.24
N LEU A 326 -9.72 4.66 -3.56
CA LEU A 326 -9.91 5.80 -4.44
C LEU A 326 -11.39 6.22 -4.45
N ARG A 327 -11.68 7.50 -4.23
CA ARG A 327 -13.02 8.06 -4.36
C ARG A 327 -13.39 8.35 -5.82
N ARG A 328 -14.58 7.91 -6.23
CA ARG A 328 -15.20 8.28 -7.50
C ARG A 328 -16.60 8.84 -7.28
N GLY A 329 -16.69 10.16 -7.33
CA GLY A 329 -17.90 10.97 -7.45
C GLY A 329 -18.36 11.17 -8.90
N LEU A 330 -19.22 12.16 -9.13
CA LEU A 330 -19.73 12.51 -10.46
C LEU A 330 -18.62 13.15 -11.33
N SER A 331 -18.64 12.90 -12.63
CA SER A 331 -17.53 13.13 -13.57
C SER A 331 -17.01 14.58 -13.65
N ALA A 332 -17.78 15.58 -13.21
CA ALA A 332 -17.37 16.99 -13.21
C ALA A 332 -16.24 17.29 -12.20
N GLU A 333 -16.07 16.45 -11.18
CA GLU A 333 -15.12 16.69 -10.07
C GLU A 333 -13.81 15.92 -10.21
N HIS A 334 -13.72 14.95 -11.13
CA HIS A 334 -12.56 14.06 -11.25
C HIS A 334 -11.85 14.16 -12.60
N THR A 335 -10.53 14.02 -12.57
CA THR A 335 -9.65 14.00 -13.76
C THR A 335 -9.88 12.78 -14.67
N TRP A 336 -10.51 11.72 -14.16
CA TRP A 336 -10.85 10.49 -14.90
C TRP A 336 -12.34 10.48 -15.26
N GLN A 337 -12.67 10.72 -16.52
CA GLN A 337 -14.05 10.83 -17.02
C GLN A 337 -14.63 9.48 -17.48
N LEU A 338 -14.31 8.38 -16.80
CA LEU A 338 -14.90 7.08 -17.13
C LEU A 338 -16.29 6.95 -16.47
N PRO A 339 -17.32 6.46 -17.20
CA PRO A 339 -18.64 6.19 -16.60
C PRO A 339 -18.54 5.19 -15.45
N LEU A 340 -19.38 5.34 -14.42
CA LEU A 340 -19.40 4.40 -13.28
C LEU A 340 -19.64 2.93 -13.71
N ALA A 341 -20.39 2.72 -14.80
CA ALA A 341 -20.62 1.39 -15.38
C ALA A 341 -19.31 0.69 -15.81
N HIS A 342 -18.29 1.45 -16.21
CA HIS A 342 -16.96 0.91 -16.51
C HIS A 342 -16.36 0.21 -15.29
N PHE A 343 -16.41 0.89 -14.13
CA PHE A 343 -15.86 0.38 -12.88
C PHE A 343 -16.62 -0.85 -12.37
N LEU A 344 -17.94 -0.89 -12.53
CA LEU A 344 -18.74 -2.06 -12.19
C LEU A 344 -18.40 -3.27 -13.08
N LYS A 345 -18.16 -3.06 -14.38
CA LYS A 345 -17.86 -4.15 -15.33
C LYS A 345 -16.54 -4.86 -15.01
N VAL A 346 -15.55 -4.13 -14.49
CA VAL A 346 -14.20 -4.65 -14.19
C VAL A 346 -14.01 -5.00 -12.72
N ALA A 347 -15.08 -4.93 -11.92
CA ALA A 347 -15.03 -5.26 -10.50
C ALA A 347 -14.88 -6.78 -10.32
N ALA A 348 -13.81 -7.19 -9.65
CA ALA A 348 -13.66 -8.54 -9.13
C ALA A 348 -14.56 -8.74 -7.90
N ASN A 349 -14.74 -7.68 -7.10
CA ASN A 349 -15.69 -7.67 -6.01
C ASN A 349 -16.52 -6.39 -5.91
N GLN A 350 -17.73 -6.52 -5.37
CA GLN A 350 -18.64 -5.39 -5.14
C GLN A 350 -19.43 -5.55 -3.83
N TRP A 351 -19.51 -4.46 -3.07
CA TRP A 351 -20.27 -4.38 -1.83
C TRP A 351 -21.03 -3.06 -1.72
N ARG A 352 -22.15 -3.08 -0.99
CA ARG A 352 -22.91 -1.88 -0.62
C ARG A 352 -22.26 -1.19 0.58
N GLY A 353 -22.23 0.14 0.54
CA GLY A 353 -21.58 0.99 1.53
C GLY A 353 -20.06 1.06 1.34
N PHE A 354 -19.41 1.72 2.28
CA PHE A 354 -17.95 1.75 2.37
C PHE A 354 -17.45 0.43 2.98
N ARG A 355 -16.85 -0.42 2.14
CA ARG A 355 -16.37 -1.77 2.50
C ARG A 355 -14.94 -2.00 2.01
N PRO A 356 -13.96 -1.29 2.58
CA PRO A 356 -12.55 -1.48 2.24
C PRO A 356 -11.99 -2.83 2.72
N SER A 357 -10.70 -3.07 2.42
CA SER A 357 -9.92 -4.12 3.08
C SER A 357 -9.86 -3.91 4.60
N LEU A 358 -9.53 -4.96 5.35
CA LEU A 358 -9.34 -4.88 6.81
C LEU A 358 -8.13 -4.00 7.19
N LEU A 359 -7.17 -3.81 6.29
CA LEU A 359 -5.99 -2.97 6.54
C LEU A 359 -6.31 -1.48 6.60
N MET A 360 -7.52 -1.07 6.20
CA MET A 360 -8.00 0.30 6.33
C MET A 360 -8.43 0.68 7.75
N GLU A 361 -8.69 -0.31 8.62
CA GLU A 361 -9.20 -0.08 9.99
C GLU A 361 -10.43 0.85 10.03
N ALA A 362 -11.32 0.75 9.04
CA ALA A 362 -12.47 1.64 8.85
C ALA A 362 -13.69 1.30 9.75
N ALA A 363 -13.45 0.74 10.93
CA ALA A 363 -14.49 0.26 11.86
C ALA A 363 -15.30 1.40 12.47
#